data_AF-A0A482EU11-F1
#
_entry.id   AF-A0A482EU11-F1
#
_cell.length_a   1.000
_cell.length_b   1.000
_cell.length_c   1.000
_cell.angle_alpha   90.00
_cell.angle_beta   90.00
_cell.angle_gamma   90.00
#
_symmetry.space_group_name_H-M   'P 1'
#
loop_
_entity.id
_entity.type
_entity.pdbx_description
1 polymer ?
#
loop_
_entity_poly.entity_id
_entity_poly.type
_entity_poly.pdbx_seq_one_letter_code
_entity_poly.pdbx_strand_id
1 'polypeptide(L)'
;MADPMFTLCGQVANVFIQPGGTSKKTGEVFDPRDKVQILGSVPVATGGHKLELVTLNVEDATIFQNLLSKLVRVPVGFYSIGKTVGYFIPQGAKPLPIASA
;
A
#
# COMPACT_ATOMS: atom_id res chain seq x y z
N MET A 1 19.05 -7.36 10.41
CA MET A 1 17.84 -7.07 9.60
C MET A 1 17.39 -5.70 10.05
N ALA A 2 17.40 -4.68 9.18
CA ALA A 2 17.05 -3.32 9.59
C ALA A 2 15.54 -3.29 9.84
N ASP A 3 15.13 -3.00 11.08
CA ASP A 3 13.72 -2.81 11.39
C ASP A 3 13.17 -1.65 10.54
N PRO A 4 12.05 -1.85 9.84
CA PRO A 4 11.51 -0.81 8.98
C PRO A 4 11.03 0.38 9.82
N MET A 5 11.59 1.56 9.56
CA MET A 5 11.33 2.78 10.33
C MET A 5 9.87 3.25 10.24
N PHE A 6 9.15 2.92 9.16
CA PHE A 6 7.74 3.25 8.98
C PHE A 6 6.92 2.03 8.57
N THR A 7 5.77 1.87 9.20
CA THR A 7 4.81 0.81 8.89
C THR A 7 3.41 1.37 8.73
N LEU A 8 2.71 0.93 7.70
CA LEU A 8 1.29 1.18 7.51
C LEU A 8 0.49 0.03 8.12
N CYS A 9 -0.42 0.36 9.04
CA CYS A 9 -1.31 -0.61 9.67
C CYS A 9 -2.72 -0.42 9.15
N GLY A 10 -3.37 -1.51 8.74
CA GLY A 10 -4.74 -1.45 8.22
C GLY A 10 -5.24 -2.78 7.70
N GLN A 11 -6.45 -2.78 7.15
CA GLN A 11 -7.06 -3.96 6.56
C GLN A 11 -6.70 -4.07 5.09
N VAL A 12 -6.33 -5.27 4.62
CA VAL A 12 -6.20 -5.51 3.18
C VAL A 12 -7.59 -5.47 2.54
N ALA A 13 -7.89 -4.40 1.82
CA ALA A 13 -9.21 -4.16 1.26
C ALA A 13 -9.35 -4.73 -0.15
N ASN A 14 -8.28 -4.70 -0.95
CA ASN A 14 -8.31 -5.17 -2.33
C ASN A 14 -6.90 -5.50 -2.83
N VAL A 15 -6.82 -6.42 -3.80
CA VAL A 15 -5.59 -6.78 -4.51
C VAL A 15 -5.93 -6.90 -6.00
N PHE A 16 -5.21 -6.18 -6.85
CA PHE A 16 -5.49 -6.18 -8.30
C PHE A 16 -4.23 -5.91 -9.12
N ILE A 17 -4.26 -6.27 -10.39
CA ILE A 17 -3.21 -5.95 -11.36
C ILE A 17 -3.62 -4.68 -12.09
N GLN A 18 -2.81 -3.64 -12.00
CA GLN A 18 -2.95 -2.48 -12.87
C GLN A 18 -2.40 -2.87 -14.25
N PRO A 19 -3.23 -2.90 -15.32
CA PRO A 19 -2.74 -3.24 -16.64
C PRO A 19 -1.70 -2.22 -17.07
N GLY A 20 -0.63 -2.70 -17.72
CA GLY A 20 0.35 -1.84 -18.36
C GLY A 20 -0.26 -1.08 -19.53
N GLY A 21 0.46 -0.08 -20.03
CA GLY A 21 0.01 0.69 -21.18
C GLY A 21 0.93 1.85 -21.50
N THR A 22 0.47 2.71 -22.40
CA THR A 22 1.18 3.93 -22.76
C THR A 22 0.45 5.11 -22.14
N SER A 23 1.16 5.91 -21.35
CA SER A 23 0.62 7.12 -20.75
C SER A 23 0.23 8.09 -21.87
N LYS A 24 -1.07 8.38 -22.02
CA LYS A 24 -1.55 9.36 -23.01
C LYS A 24 -1.01 10.78 -22.80
N LYS A 25 -0.47 11.07 -21.60
CA LYS A 25 0.09 12.37 -21.24
C LYS A 25 1.60 12.46 -21.49
N THR A 26 2.35 11.40 -21.20
CA THR A 26 3.82 11.42 -21.26
C THR A 26 4.39 10.58 -22.41
N GLY A 27 3.58 9.75 -23.05
CA GLY A 27 4.03 8.79 -24.07
C GLY A 27 4.81 7.60 -23.51
N GLU A 28 5.04 7.55 -22.19
CA GLU A 28 5.84 6.51 -21.56
C GLU A 28 5.06 5.18 -21.49
N VAL A 29 5.73 4.10 -21.90
CA VAL A 29 5.24 2.74 -21.72
C VAL A 29 5.52 2.34 -20.26
N PHE A 30 4.47 1.94 -19.55
CA PHE A 30 4.57 1.40 -18.21
C PHE A 30 4.12 -0.05 -18.20
N ASP A 31 4.90 -0.90 -17.54
CA ASP A 31 4.60 -2.31 -17.36
C ASP A 31 3.38 -2.51 -16.45
N PRO A 32 2.67 -3.65 -16.56
CA PRO A 32 1.68 -4.04 -15.58
C PRO A 32 2.29 -4.10 -14.19
N ARG A 33 1.55 -3.63 -13.19
CA ARG A 33 2.01 -3.59 -11.79
C ARG A 33 0.98 -4.18 -10.86
N ASP A 34 1.45 -5.04 -9.98
CA ASP A 34 0.67 -5.56 -8.88
C ASP A 34 0.39 -4.46 -7.86
N LYS A 35 -0.88 -4.38 -7.43
CA LYS A 35 -1.37 -3.38 -6.48
C LYS A 35 -2.08 -4.05 -5.33
N VAL A 36 -1.87 -3.49 -4.15
CA VAL A 36 -2.69 -3.76 -2.97
C VAL A 36 -3.27 -2.46 -2.44
N GLN A 37 -4.50 -2.51 -1.97
CA GLN A 37 -5.15 -1.40 -1.28
C GLN A 37 -5.31 -1.76 0.19
N ILE A 38 -4.74 -0.92 1.06
CA ILE A 38 -4.86 -1.06 2.51
C ILE A 38 -5.75 0.06 3.04
N LEU A 39 -6.79 -0.33 3.76
CA LEU A 39 -7.68 0.58 4.45
C LEU A 39 -7.12 0.88 5.85
N GLY A 40 -6.58 2.08 6.03
CA GLY A 40 -6.08 2.58 7.30
C GLY A 40 -7.04 3.58 7.95
N SER A 41 -6.80 3.88 9.22
CA SER A 41 -7.49 4.94 9.95
C SER A 41 -6.50 6.03 10.35
N VAL A 42 -6.75 7.26 9.91
CA VAL A 42 -5.93 8.43 10.21
C VAL A 42 -6.67 9.29 11.23
N PRO A 43 -6.09 9.58 12.40
CA PRO A 43 -6.72 10.47 13.37
C PRO A 43 -6.85 11.87 12.79
N VAL A 44 -8.00 12.52 12.99
CA VAL A 44 -8.24 13.90 12.56
C VAL A 44 -8.18 14.85 13.76
N ALA A 45 -7.68 16.07 13.54
CA ALA A 45 -7.48 17.07 14.59
C ALA A 45 -8.78 17.46 15.33
N THR A 46 -9.93 17.32 14.67
CA THR A 46 -11.27 17.59 15.22
C THR A 46 -11.82 16.46 16.08
N GLY A 47 -11.07 15.37 16.27
CA GLY A 47 -11.54 14.15 16.92
C GLY A 47 -12.14 13.14 15.93
N GLY A 48 -11.95 11.84 16.21
CA GLY A 48 -12.36 10.74 15.35
C GLY A 48 -11.27 10.27 14.39
N HIS A 49 -11.66 9.40 13.45
CA HIS A 49 -10.74 8.82 12.46
C HIS A 49 -11.31 8.95 11.05
N LYS A 50 -10.48 9.43 10.13
CA LYS A 50 -10.73 9.37 8.70
C LYS A 50 -10.23 8.03 8.19
N LEU A 51 -11.11 7.26 7.54
CA LEU A 51 -10.67 6.07 6.81
C LEU A 51 -9.98 6.50 5.53
N GLU A 52 -8.79 5.94 5.27
CA GLU A 52 -7.99 6.26 4.10
C GLU A 52 -7.57 4.96 3.39
N LEU A 53 -7.90 4.88 2.11
CA LEU A 53 -7.53 3.76 1.26
C LEU A 53 -6.23 4.08 0.55
N VAL A 54 -5.13 3.46 0.99
CA VAL A 54 -3.81 3.67 0.40
C VAL A 54 -3.54 2.56 -0.60
N THR A 55 -3.20 2.94 -1.84
CA THR A 55 -2.83 1.99 -2.89
C THR A 55 -1.32 1.89 -2.99
N LEU A 56 -0.77 0.69 -2.77
CA LEU A 56 0.66 0.41 -2.76
C LEU A 56 1.01 -0.42 -4.00
N ASN A 57 2.19 -0.14 -4.58
CA ASN A 57 2.83 -1.07 -5.50
C ASN A 57 3.46 -2.20 -4.70
N VAL A 58 3.31 -3.43 -5.18
CA VAL A 58 3.92 -4.61 -4.59
C VAL A 58 4.62 -5.41 -5.69
N GLU A 59 5.71 -6.10 -5.35
CA GLU A 59 6.42 -7.00 -6.28
C GLU A 59 5.63 -8.28 -6.54
N ASP A 60 4.94 -8.77 -5.52
CA ASP A 60 4.11 -9.98 -5.56
C ASP A 60 2.78 -9.76 -4.83
N ALA A 61 1.69 -9.61 -5.59
CA ALA A 61 0.35 -9.46 -5.04
C ALA A 61 -0.16 -10.71 -4.29
N THR A 62 0.35 -11.91 -4.59
CA THR A 62 -0.19 -13.18 -4.05
C THR A 62 -0.04 -13.26 -2.53
N ILE A 63 1.01 -12.64 -1.98
CA ILE A 63 1.26 -12.52 -0.54
C ILE A 63 0.07 -11.82 0.15
N PHE A 64 -0.51 -10.81 -0.50
CA PHE A 64 -1.63 -10.04 0.02
C PHE A 64 -2.99 -10.68 -0.27
N GLN A 65 -3.11 -11.50 -1.32
CA GLN A 65 -4.36 -12.21 -1.63
C GLN A 65 -4.78 -13.13 -0.47
N ASN A 66 -3.82 -13.84 0.12
CA ASN A 66 -4.07 -14.69 1.30
C ASN A 66 -4.39 -13.91 2.58
N LEU A 67 -4.17 -12.58 2.56
CA LEU A 67 -4.41 -11.68 3.68
C LEU A 67 -5.61 -10.76 3.42
N LEU A 68 -6.40 -11.01 2.37
CA LEU A 68 -7.62 -10.25 2.09
C LEU A 68 -8.54 -10.20 3.33
N SER A 69 -9.05 -9.01 3.60
CA SER A 69 -9.88 -8.69 4.77
C SER A 69 -9.20 -8.86 6.13
N LYS A 70 -7.90 -9.22 6.20
CA LYS A 70 -7.14 -9.31 7.45
C LYS A 70 -6.48 -7.97 7.79
N LEU A 71 -6.24 -7.75 9.08
CA LEU A 71 -5.41 -6.65 9.57
C LEU A 71 -3.94 -7.02 9.38
N VAL A 72 -3.18 -6.11 8.79
CA VAL A 72 -1.75 -6.27 8.49
C VAL A 72 -0.97 -5.03 8.90
N ARG A 73 0.31 -5.25 9.19
CA ARG A 73 1.34 -4.22 9.33
C ARG A 73 2.31 -4.38 8.17
N VAL A 74 2.42 -3.35 7.33
CA VAL A 74 3.25 -3.39 6.13
C VAL A 74 4.38 -2.38 6.26
N PRO A 75 5.65 -2.78 6.11
CA PRO A 75 6.75 -1.84 5.95
C PRO A 75 6.53 -0.96 4.72
N VAL A 76 6.62 0.36 4.87
CA VAL A 76 6.41 1.29 3.76
C VAL A 76 7.49 2.35 3.71
N GLY A 77 7.94 2.67 2.50
CA GLY A 77 8.59 3.94 2.18
C GLY A 77 7.56 4.92 1.62
N PHE A 78 7.85 6.21 1.75
CA PHE A 78 7.03 7.26 1.15
C PHE A 78 7.90 8.36 0.57
N TYR A 79 7.37 9.05 -0.44
CA TYR A 79 8.03 10.15 -1.13
C TYR A 79 7.00 11.19 -1.55
N SER A 80 7.44 12.45 -1.68
CA SER A 80 6.58 13.53 -2.15
C SER A 80 6.55 13.57 -3.68
N ILE A 81 5.37 13.72 -4.25
CA ILE A 81 5.14 14.02 -5.67
C ILE A 81 4.25 15.25 -5.74
N GLY A 82 4.86 16.43 -5.81
CA GLY A 82 4.13 17.70 -5.77
C GLY A 82 3.38 17.88 -4.45
N LYS A 83 2.04 17.90 -4.48
CA LYS A 83 1.19 18.04 -3.29
C LYS A 83 0.65 16.71 -2.75
N THR A 84 1.09 15.58 -3.32
CA THR A 84 0.62 14.23 -2.95
C THR A 84 1.77 13.40 -2.39
N VAL A 85 1.45 12.46 -1.51
CA VAL A 85 2.40 11.46 -0.99
C VAL A 85 2.25 10.17 -1.77
N GLY A 86 3.34 9.72 -2.38
CA GLY A 86 3.46 8.38 -2.96
C GLY A 86 3.97 7.40 -1.91
N TYR A 87 3.44 6.18 -1.92
CA TYR A 87 3.83 5.11 -1.00
C TYR A 87 4.32 3.89 -1.79
N PHE A 88 5.30 3.17 -1.24
CA PHE A 88 5.80 1.92 -1.81
C PHE A 88 6.23 0.95 -0.72
N ILE A 89 6.23 -0.34 -1.04
CA ILE A 89 6.76 -1.39 -0.18
C ILE A 89 8.24 -1.59 -0.53
N PRO A 90 9.19 -1.46 0.43
CA PRO A 90 10.60 -1.73 0.16
C PRO A 90 10.82 -3.16 -0.35
N GLN A 91 11.79 -3.34 -1.24
CA GLN A 91 12.11 -4.65 -1.79
C GLN A 91 12.41 -5.68 -0.69
N GLY A 92 11.85 -6.88 -0.82
CA GLY A 92 11.99 -7.96 0.16
C GLY A 92 11.21 -7.78 1.46
N ALA A 93 10.50 -6.66 1.66
CA ALA A 93 9.63 -6.47 2.80
C ALA A 93 8.36 -7.33 2.69
N LYS A 94 7.91 -7.87 3.82
CA LYS A 94 6.72 -8.72 3.90
C LYS A 94 5.69 -8.13 4.86
N PRO A 95 4.39 -8.23 4.56
CA PRO A 95 3.35 -7.86 5.51
C PRO A 95 3.38 -8.81 6.71
N LEU A 96 3.16 -8.24 7.90
CA LEU A 96 2.99 -8.99 9.13
C LEU A 96 1.50 -8.97 9.51
N PRO A 97 0.81 -10.12 9.54
CA PRO A 97 -0.56 -10.20 10.05
C PRO A 97 -0.60 -9.74 11.51
N ILE A 98 -1.56 -8.89 11.83
CA ILE A 98 -1.83 -8.50 13.23
C ILE A 98 -2.96 -9.41 13.70
N ALA A 99 -2.69 -10.24 14.72
CA ALA A 99 -3.76 -11.00 15.35
C ALA A 99 -4.76 -10.00 15.97
N SER A 100 -6.03 -10.13 15.61
CA SER A 100 -7.10 -9.48 16.36
C SER A 100 -7.10 -10.10 17.76
N ALA A 101 -6.82 -9.29 18.78
CA ALA A 101 -6.95 -9.70 20.18
C ALA A 101 -8.42 -9.92 20.54
#